data_AF-A0A1H1A0Z5-F1
#
_entry.id   AF-A0A1H1A0Z5-F1
#
_cell.length_a   1.000
_cell.length_b   1.000
_cell.length_c   1.000
_cell.angle_alpha   90.00
_cell.angle_beta   90.00
_cell.angle_gamma   90.00
#
_symmetry.space_group_name_H-M   'P 1'
#
loop_
_entity.id
_entity.type
_entity.pdbx_description
1 polymer ?
#
loop_
_entity_poly.entity_id
_entity_poly.type
_entity_poly.pdbx_seq_one_letter_code
_entity_poly.pdbx_strand_id
1 'polypeptide(L)'
;MKRPTYTKWLKREARRLVEVSGRSVDEIAEDLGIARSSLHRWVREFKDQDLLAGPHEDTGKELARLLKEVELLRRERELLKKAAAFFTKETSL
;
A
#
# COMPACT_ATOMS: atom_id res chain seq x y z
N MET A 1 27.03 -23.40 13.68
CA MET A 1 26.30 -23.10 12.43
C MET A 1 26.12 -21.59 12.28
N LYS A 2 26.42 -21.02 11.11
CA LYS A 2 26.28 -19.59 10.81
C LYS A 2 24.81 -19.28 10.53
N ARG A 3 24.22 -18.30 11.22
CA ARG A 3 22.82 -17.89 10.99
C ARG A 3 22.72 -17.16 9.64
N PRO A 4 21.77 -17.53 8.75
CA PRO A 4 21.53 -16.78 7.54
C PRO A 4 21.09 -15.35 7.86
N THR A 5 21.69 -14.37 7.21
CA THR A 5 21.29 -12.95 7.34
C THR A 5 20.38 -12.60 6.18
N TYR A 6 19.12 -12.31 6.47
CA TYR A 6 18.14 -11.91 5.47
C TYR A 6 18.00 -10.39 5.42
N THR A 7 17.92 -9.83 4.21
CA THR A 7 17.73 -8.38 4.00
C THR A 7 16.36 -7.94 4.51
N LYS A 8 16.24 -6.68 4.97
CA LYS A 8 14.95 -6.12 5.41
C LYS A 8 13.89 -6.19 4.31
N TRP A 9 14.30 -5.98 3.05
CA TRP A 9 13.42 -6.09 1.89
C TRP A 9 12.81 -7.48 1.77
N LEU A 10 13.63 -8.54 1.84
CA LEU A 10 13.15 -9.93 1.70
C LEU A 10 12.16 -10.30 2.81
N LYS A 11 12.40 -9.86 4.04
CA LYS A 11 11.47 -10.10 5.16
C LYS A 11 10.11 -9.45 4.93
N ARG A 12 10.10 -8.21 4.41
CA ARG A 12 8.88 -7.46 4.09
C ARG A 12 8.13 -8.07 2.92
N GLU A 13 8.84 -8.50 1.88
CA GLU A 13 8.23 -9.14 0.71
C GLU A 13 7.63 -10.50 1.06
N ALA A 14 8.33 -11.30 1.88
CA ALA A 14 7.81 -12.57 2.36
C ALA A 14 6.54 -12.40 3.21
N ARG A 15 6.46 -11.36 4.06
CA ARG A 15 5.23 -10.99 4.78
C ARG A 15 4.11 -10.60 3.81
N ARG A 16 4.38 -9.70 2.86
CA ARG A 16 3.40 -9.26 1.86
C ARG A 16 2.82 -10.46 1.10
N LEU A 17 3.67 -11.41 0.72
CA LEU A 17 3.27 -12.61 0.00
C LEU A 17 2.31 -13.47 0.84
N VAL A 18 2.52 -13.60 2.15
CA VAL A 18 1.59 -14.29 3.08
C VAL A 18 0.24 -13.58 3.11
N GLU A 19 0.22 -12.25 3.15
CA GLU A 19 -1.02 -11.46 3.24
C GLU A 19 -1.85 -11.48 1.96
N VAL A 20 -1.21 -11.43 0.78
CA VAL A 20 -1.92 -11.29 -0.50
C VAL A 20 -2.24 -12.61 -1.17
N SER A 21 -1.46 -13.67 -0.91
CA SER A 21 -1.60 -14.94 -1.66
C SER A 21 -2.63 -15.89 -1.06
N GLY A 22 -3.05 -15.70 0.20
CA GLY A 22 -3.96 -16.61 0.90
C GLY A 22 -3.37 -18.00 1.19
N ARG A 23 -2.09 -18.22 0.85
CA ARG A 23 -1.36 -19.47 1.09
C ARG A 23 -0.83 -19.51 2.53
N SER A 24 -0.57 -20.72 3.01
CA SER A 24 -0.02 -20.91 4.35
C SER A 24 1.42 -20.40 4.44
N VAL A 25 1.83 -20.04 5.66
CA VAL A 25 3.22 -19.65 5.95
C VAL A 25 4.20 -20.76 5.60
N ASP A 26 3.79 -22.02 5.75
CA ASP A 26 4.63 -23.18 5.49
C ASP A 26 4.91 -23.34 3.99
N GLU A 27 3.89 -23.26 3.14
CA GLU A 27 4.04 -23.30 1.67
C GLU A 27 4.95 -22.16 1.17
N ILE A 28 4.75 -20.94 1.69
CA ILE A 28 5.55 -19.79 1.29
C ILE A 28 7.00 -19.91 1.76
N ALA A 29 7.24 -20.49 2.93
CA ALA A 29 8.59 -20.72 3.43
C ALA A 29 9.35 -21.75 2.59
N GLU A 30 8.67 -22.81 2.15
CA GLU A 30 9.21 -23.81 1.22
C GLU A 30 9.54 -23.19 -0.12
N ASP A 31 8.62 -22.43 -0.73
CA ASP A 31 8.83 -21.72 -2.00
C ASP A 31 10.03 -20.76 -1.95
N LEU A 32 10.19 -20.04 -0.83
CA LEU A 32 11.26 -19.06 -0.63
C LEU A 32 12.58 -19.68 -0.15
N GLY A 33 12.61 -20.99 0.13
CA GLY A 33 13.78 -21.68 0.67
C GLY A 33 14.23 -21.15 2.03
N ILE A 34 13.30 -20.66 2.85
CA ILE A 34 13.58 -20.10 4.18
C ILE A 34 13.02 -21.00 5.28
N ALA A 35 13.63 -20.94 6.46
CA ALA A 35 13.10 -21.68 7.60
C ALA A 35 11.71 -21.17 7.99
N ARG A 36 10.72 -22.06 8.09
CA ARG A 36 9.34 -21.77 8.52
C ARG A 36 9.27 -20.91 9.78
N SER A 37 10.07 -21.26 10.78
CA SER A 37 10.17 -20.51 12.05
C SER A 37 10.65 -19.06 11.87
N SER A 38 11.48 -18.79 10.86
CA SER A 38 11.93 -17.43 10.53
C SER A 38 10.80 -16.63 9.90
N LEU A 39 10.04 -17.23 8.98
CA LEU A 39 8.91 -16.55 8.33
C LEU A 39 7.78 -16.28 9.34
N HIS A 40 7.41 -17.26 10.16
CA HIS A 40 6.45 -17.07 11.26
C HIS A 40 6.85 -15.93 12.18
N ARG A 41 8.14 -15.87 12.54
CA ARG A 41 8.67 -14.79 13.37
C ARG A 41 8.55 -13.43 12.68
N TRP A 42 8.85 -13.31 11.40
CA TRP A 42 8.73 -12.04 10.69
C TRP A 42 7.27 -11.59 10.58
N VAL A 43 6.35 -12.48 10.22
CA VAL A 43 4.92 -12.18 10.17
C VAL A 43 4.43 -11.64 11.51
N ARG A 44 4.87 -12.24 12.63
CA ARG A 44 4.57 -11.76 13.98
C ARG A 44 5.24 -10.41 14.30
N GLU A 45 6.55 -10.28 14.08
CA GLU A 45 7.33 -9.05 14.37
C GLU A 45 6.73 -7.83 13.64
N PHE A 46 6.27 -8.00 12.41
CA PHE A 46 5.65 -6.94 11.64
C PHE A 46 4.21 -6.63 12.07
N LYS A 47 3.42 -7.65 12.46
CA LYS A 47 2.09 -7.42 13.05
C LYS A 47 2.20 -6.67 14.38
N ASP A 48 3.17 -7.02 15.20
CA ASP A 48 3.43 -6.36 16.49
C ASP A 48 3.95 -4.92 16.26
N GLN A 49 4.76 -4.67 15.22
CA GLN A 49 5.16 -3.32 14.81
C GLN A 49 3.98 -2.46 14.35
N ASP A 50 3.06 -3.03 13.56
CA ASP A 50 1.86 -2.30 13.13
C ASP A 50 0.94 -1.97 14.32
N LEU A 51 0.89 -2.84 15.34
CA LEU A 51 0.14 -2.60 16.58
C LEU A 51 0.84 -1.59 17.50
N LEU A 52 2.18 -1.58 17.54
CA LEU A 52 2.99 -0.66 18.33
C LEU A 52 3.17 0.72 17.66
N ALA A 53 2.88 0.84 16.36
CA ALA A 53 2.85 2.11 15.64
C ALA A 53 1.70 3.04 16.07
N GLY A 54 0.91 2.63 17.07
CA GLY A 54 -0.25 3.36 17.58
C GLY A 54 -1.44 3.23 16.64
N PRO A 55 -2.66 3.57 17.09
CA PRO A 55 -3.79 3.67 16.17
C PRO A 55 -3.39 4.70 15.11
N HIS A 56 -3.43 4.30 13.84
CA HIS A 56 -3.32 5.21 12.70
C HIS A 56 -4.54 6.14 12.65
N GLU A 57 -4.77 6.92 13.71
CA GLU A 57 -5.82 7.93 13.80
C GLU A 57 -5.64 8.99 12.70
N ASP A 58 -4.41 9.14 12.23
CA ASP A 58 -4.05 10.01 11.10
C ASP A 58 -4.33 9.38 9.73
N THR A 59 -4.28 8.06 9.53
CA THR A 59 -4.49 7.51 8.16
C THR A 59 -5.92 7.66 7.70
N GLY A 60 -6.90 7.55 8.62
CA GLY A 60 -8.31 7.77 8.30
C GLY A 60 -8.62 9.24 8.01
N LYS A 61 -8.06 10.15 8.82
CA LYS A 61 -8.20 11.61 8.64
C LYS A 61 -7.50 12.09 7.37
N GLU A 62 -6.29 11.59 7.11
CA GLU A 62 -5.52 11.89 5.91
C GLU A 62 -6.18 11.30 4.65
N LEU A 63 -6.72 10.07 4.73
CA LEU A 63 -7.49 9.50 3.62
C LEU A 63 -8.74 10.33 3.30
N ALA A 64 -9.48 10.76 4.32
CA ALA A 64 -10.65 11.62 4.13
C ALA A 64 -10.28 12.99 3.54
N ARG A 65 -9.17 13.58 4.00
CA ARG A 65 -8.61 14.83 3.45
C ARG A 65 -8.23 14.67 1.98
N LEU A 66 -7.46 13.64 1.65
CA LEU A 66 -7.00 13.36 0.29
C LEU A 66 -8.17 13.07 -0.67
N LEU A 67 -9.20 12.33 -0.22
CA LEU A 67 -10.40 12.10 -1.01
C LEU A 67 -11.13 13.40 -1.34
N LYS A 68 -11.25 14.30 -0.36
CA LYS A 68 -11.87 15.62 -0.56
C LYS A 68 -11.06 16.49 -1.52
N GLU A 69 -9.73 16.45 -1.43
CA GLU A 69 -8.83 17.17 -2.33
C GLU A 69 -8.95 16.64 -3.77
N VAL A 70 -8.96 15.32 -3.95
CA VAL A 70 -9.17 14.69 -5.27
C VAL A 70 -10.51 15.08 -5.87
N GLU A 71 -11.58 15.15 -5.06
CA GLU A 71 -12.89 15.57 -5.54
C GLU A 71 -12.88 17.03 -6.02
N LEU A 72 -12.28 17.94 -5.24
CA LEU A 72 -12.17 19.34 -5.61
C LEU A 72 -11.38 19.53 -6.91
N LEU A 73 -10.21 18.90 -7.02
CA LEU A 73 -9.36 18.97 -8.21
C LEU A 73 -10.08 18.44 -9.46
N ARG A 74 -10.88 17.37 -9.31
CA ARG A 74 -11.70 16.86 -10.43
C ARG A 74 -12.76 17.86 -10.86
N ARG A 75 -13.44 18.53 -9.94
CA ARG A 75 -14.45 19.55 -10.25
C ARG A 75 -13.83 20.75 -10.96
N GLU A 76 -12.70 21.25 -10.48
CA GLU A 76 -11.95 22.35 -11.12
C GLU A 76 -11.52 21.98 -12.53
N ARG A 77 -10.97 20.78 -12.72
CA ARG A 77 -10.56 20.28 -14.03
C ARG A 77 -11.74 20.17 -15.00
N GLU A 78 -12.91 19.71 -14.55
CA GLU A 78 -14.10 19.63 -15.40
C GLU A 78 -14.68 21.02 -15.73
N LEU A 79 -14.61 21.99 -14.81
CA LEU A 79 -14.98 23.37 -15.09
C LEU A 79 -14.08 23.99 -16.16
N LEU A 80 -12.76 23.85 -16.01
CA LEU A 80 -11.77 24.36 -16.97
C LEU A 80 -11.96 23.74 -18.36
N LYS A 81 -12.24 22.44 -18.42
CA LYS A 81 -12.60 21.78 -19.68
C LYS A 81 -13.85 22.36 -20.34
N LYS A 82 -14.91 22.58 -19.56
CA LYS A 82 -16.16 23.16 -20.08
C LYS A 82 -15.92 24.57 -20.62
N ALA A 83 -15.13 25.37 -19.91
CA ALA A 83 -14.72 26.70 -20.37
C ALA A 83 -13.91 26.61 -21.67
N ALA A 84 -12.88 25.75 -21.73
CA ALA A 84 -12.10 25.55 -22.95
C ALA A 84 -12.95 25.07 -24.15
N ALA A 85 -13.91 24.18 -23.90
CA ALA A 85 -14.86 23.71 -24.92
C ALA A 85 -15.83 24.82 -25.38
N PHE A 86 -16.18 25.75 -24.50
CA PHE A 86 -16.99 26.92 -24.84
C PHE A 86 -16.21 27.89 -25.73
N PHE A 87 -14.98 28.25 -25.32
CA PHE A 87 -14.14 29.16 -26.09
C PHE A 87 -13.75 28.62 -27.47
N THR A 88 -13.47 27.32 -27.60
CA THR A 88 -13.18 26.68 -28.90
C THR A 88 -14.38 26.65 -29.84
N LYS A 89 -15.61 26.59 -29.31
CA LYS A 89 -16.84 26.72 -30.11
C LYS A 89 -17.07 28.15 -30.59
N GLU A 90 -16.77 29.16 -29.76
CA GLU A 90 -16.92 30.57 -30.15
C GLU A 90 -15.88 31.02 -31.18
N THR A 91 -14.66 30.48 -31.15
CA THR A 91 -13.61 30.84 -32.14
C THR A 91 -13.74 30.12 -33.49
N SER A 92 -14.66 29.15 -33.61
CA SER A 92 -14.93 28.43 -34.87
C SER A 92 -16.19 28.93 -35.60
N LEU A 93 -16.80 30.04 -35.13
CA LEU A 93 -17.85 30.80 -35.81
C LEU A 93 -17.23 32.02 -36.53
#